data_AF-A0A231PJY1-F1
#
_entry.id   AF-A0A231PJY1-F1
#
_cell.length_a   1.000
_cell.length_b   1.000
_cell.length_c   1.000
_cell.angle_alpha   90.00
_cell.angle_beta   90.00
_cell.angle_gamma   90.00
#
_symmetry.space_group_name_H-M   'P 1'
#
loop_
_entity.id
_entity.type
_entity.pdbx_description
1 polymer ?
#
loop_
_entity_poly.entity_id
_entity_poly.type
_entity_poly.pdbx_seq_one_letter_code
_entity_poly.pdbx_strand_id
1 'polypeptide(L)'
;MIARPPRTAWRARARTRIAYLEAQLDRESVRPCPEDRRTLVEGMRGHLERARAAADEDFGWRRAWSGSAAREGVWSNIRSAEVLLLQLVPDEEAAGRASEVMALVKDHLDTDDPRRVRLARRLRAVISGEMTPGDRDLMVRALDASYNALDDELARVRSLRNILWTATFLVLLGVTGLALYGWFSPGSLSLCFTPETGPRDQVTVVCPTAEYHEVPAGRDPSSRARPADILTIEIAGLAGAALTVIASLRRIRGTDSPYMLPLASAVLKFPTGALSAFLGLLLIRGAFVPGLSDLDSRAQVLGWAAAFGAAQHLVTRLVDDRAQMTLSEVGRTTDAVVDPERAAVREGGTIGDGTVSAPPVHRDGAGPHEEPDASTGAGGGDGEPVPDGASPQRRSGA
;
A
#
# COMPACT_ATOMS: atom_id res chain seq x y z
N MET A 1 33.74 28.42 11.55
CA MET A 1 32.77 27.68 12.38
C MET A 1 33.03 26.18 12.19
N ILE A 2 33.49 25.47 13.23
CA ILE A 2 33.81 24.03 13.11
C ILE A 2 32.49 23.26 13.18
N ALA A 3 32.08 22.65 12.06
CA ALA A 3 30.85 21.86 11.98
C ALA A 3 31.00 20.59 12.82
N ARG A 4 30.05 20.33 13.74
CA ARG A 4 29.99 19.09 14.53
C ARG A 4 29.89 17.87 13.61
N PRO A 5 30.55 16.74 13.91
CA PRO A 5 30.45 15.53 13.07
C PRO A 5 29.00 15.01 12.99
N PRO A 6 28.55 14.56 11.81
CA PRO A 6 27.19 14.07 11.62
C PRO A 6 26.95 12.76 12.40
N ARG A 7 25.85 12.71 13.17
CA ARG A 7 25.52 11.57 14.04
C ARG A 7 24.97 10.33 13.32
N THR A 8 24.54 10.47 12.06
CA THR A 8 23.85 9.42 11.30
C THR A 8 24.28 9.45 9.84
N ALA A 9 24.40 8.28 9.20
CA ALA A 9 24.87 8.15 7.81
C ALA A 9 24.06 9.00 6.80
N TRP A 10 22.74 9.12 6.99
CA TRP A 10 21.91 9.94 6.10
C TRP A 10 22.22 11.45 6.20
N ARG A 11 22.54 11.95 7.40
CA ARG A 11 22.94 13.35 7.61
C ARG A 11 24.28 13.65 6.98
N ALA A 12 25.22 12.69 7.07
CA ALA A 12 26.50 12.80 6.40
C ALA A 12 26.31 12.94 4.88
N ARG A 13 25.51 12.07 4.25
CA ARG A 13 25.21 12.15 2.82
C ARG A 13 24.53 13.46 2.43
N ALA A 14 23.52 13.89 3.21
CA ALA A 14 22.83 15.14 2.95
C ALA A 14 23.77 16.34 3.03
N ARG A 15 24.63 16.43 4.05
CA ARG A 15 25.62 17.51 4.18
C ARG A 15 26.63 17.51 3.04
N THR A 16 27.12 16.35 2.62
CA THR A 16 28.01 16.26 1.47
C THR A 16 27.33 16.78 0.20
N ARG A 17 26.06 16.43 -0.02
CA ARG A 17 25.30 16.92 -1.18
C ARG A 17 25.05 18.43 -1.11
N ILE A 18 24.67 18.95 0.06
CA ILE A 18 24.48 20.39 0.29
C ILE A 18 25.78 21.14 -0.01
N ALA A 19 26.91 20.71 0.57
CA ALA A 19 28.21 21.35 0.35
C ALA A 19 28.63 21.35 -1.13
N TYR A 20 28.32 20.26 -1.85
CA TYR A 20 28.56 20.17 -3.30
C TYR A 20 27.70 21.16 -4.11
N LEU A 21 26.44 21.37 -3.72
CA LEU A 21 25.55 22.33 -4.38
C LEU A 21 25.91 23.78 -4.01
N GLU A 22 26.30 24.05 -2.77
CA GLU A 22 26.82 25.35 -2.32
C GLU A 22 28.05 25.75 -3.15
N ALA A 23 29.03 24.84 -3.32
CA ALA A 23 30.24 25.11 -4.11
C ALA A 23 29.95 25.45 -5.59
N GLN A 24 28.91 24.84 -6.16
CA GLN A 24 28.49 25.15 -7.53
C GLN A 24 27.74 26.46 -7.64
N LEU A 25 26.87 26.76 -6.68
CA LEU A 25 26.19 28.04 -6.60
C LEU A 25 27.20 29.18 -6.50
N ASP A 26 28.23 29.01 -5.66
CA ASP A 26 29.29 30.00 -5.51
C ASP A 26 30.02 30.24 -6.84
N ARG A 27 30.38 29.17 -7.57
CA ARG A 27 30.99 29.26 -8.91
C ARG A 27 30.12 30.04 -9.89
N GLU A 28 28.82 29.80 -9.90
CA GLU A 28 27.88 30.45 -10.83
C GLU A 28 27.48 31.87 -10.42
N SER A 29 27.64 32.23 -9.13
CA SER A 29 27.32 33.54 -8.57
C SER A 29 28.35 34.63 -8.88
N VAL A 30 29.59 34.26 -9.21
CA VAL A 30 30.69 35.19 -9.55
C VAL A 30 30.54 35.76 -10.97
N ARG A 31 29.71 35.15 -11.81
CA ARG A 31 29.48 35.61 -13.19
C ARG A 31 28.57 36.85 -13.21
N PRO A 32 28.85 37.88 -14.04
CA PRO A 32 28.01 39.07 -14.14
C PRO A 32 26.56 38.70 -14.49
N CYS A 33 25.62 39.07 -13.64
CA CYS A 33 24.23 38.58 -13.68
C CYS A 33 23.24 39.66 -14.12
N PRO A 34 22.30 39.33 -15.04
CA PRO A 34 21.01 40.01 -15.17
C PRO A 34 20.17 39.89 -13.88
N GLU A 35 19.21 40.80 -13.64
CA GLU A 35 18.35 40.79 -12.44
C GLU A 35 17.63 39.45 -12.23
N ASP A 36 17.12 38.83 -13.30
CA ASP A 36 16.43 37.53 -13.25
C ASP A 36 17.31 36.42 -12.65
N ARG A 37 18.61 36.43 -12.97
CA ARG A 37 19.57 35.43 -12.47
C ARG A 37 19.88 35.61 -10.99
N ARG A 38 19.77 36.83 -10.46
CA ARG A 38 19.97 37.11 -9.04
C ARG A 38 18.89 36.47 -8.18
N THR A 39 17.64 36.51 -8.64
CA THR A 39 16.50 35.88 -7.92
C THR A 39 16.66 34.36 -7.81
N LEU A 40 17.15 33.71 -8.87
CA LEU A 40 17.43 32.27 -8.88
C LEU A 40 18.56 31.89 -7.92
N VAL A 41 19.63 32.69 -7.86
CA VAL A 41 20.74 32.50 -6.92
C VAL A 41 20.27 32.64 -5.48
N GLU A 42 19.50 33.69 -5.17
CA GLU A 42 18.93 33.92 -3.84
C GLU A 42 17.96 32.81 -3.43
N GLY A 43 17.10 32.35 -4.37
CA GLY A 43 16.20 31.23 -4.16
C GLY A 43 16.95 29.92 -3.86
N MET A 44 17.96 29.59 -4.65
CA MET A 44 18.78 28.37 -4.45
C MET A 44 19.52 28.42 -3.11
N ARG A 45 20.09 29.58 -2.75
CA ARG A 45 20.74 29.78 -1.44
C ARG A 45 19.75 29.56 -0.29
N GLY A 46 18.56 30.13 -0.38
CA GLY A 46 17.51 29.95 0.63
C GLY A 46 17.07 28.49 0.81
N HIS A 47 16.99 27.71 -0.27
CA HIS A 47 16.72 26.27 -0.17
C HIS A 47 17.87 25.51 0.51
N LEU A 48 19.13 25.78 0.14
CA LEU A 48 20.30 25.13 0.76
C LEU A 48 20.44 25.46 2.25
N GLU A 49 20.17 26.71 2.64
CA GLU A 49 20.16 27.13 4.05
C GLU A 49 19.08 26.40 4.86
N ARG A 50 17.86 26.30 4.33
CA ARG A 50 16.77 25.52 4.97
C ARG A 50 17.14 24.04 5.08
N ALA A 51 17.72 23.46 4.03
CA ALA A 51 18.19 22.07 4.05
C ALA A 51 19.28 21.86 5.10
N ARG A 52 20.21 22.79 5.23
CA ARG A 52 21.30 22.73 6.21
C ARG A 52 20.79 22.85 7.65
N ALA A 53 19.92 23.83 7.91
CA ALA A 53 19.29 24.02 9.20
C ALA A 53 18.53 22.74 9.64
N ALA A 54 17.72 22.18 8.75
CA ALA A 54 16.98 20.94 9.04
C ALA A 54 17.88 19.70 9.21
N ALA A 55 19.04 19.65 8.54
CA ALA A 55 20.00 18.57 8.71
C ALA A 55 20.75 18.67 10.05
N ASP A 56 20.95 19.88 10.55
CA ASP A 56 21.67 20.20 11.78
C ASP A 56 20.79 20.17 13.04
N GLU A 57 19.46 20.16 12.88
CA GLU A 57 18.53 20.02 14.01
C GLU A 57 18.74 18.70 14.78
N ASP A 58 19.04 18.85 16.07
CA ASP A 58 19.10 17.76 17.04
C ASP A 58 17.68 17.45 17.55
N PHE A 59 17.05 16.47 16.92
CA PHE A 59 15.81 15.88 17.43
C PHE A 59 16.15 15.02 18.65
N GLY A 60 15.88 15.54 19.86
CA GLY A 60 15.96 14.74 21.08
C GLY A 60 15.03 13.52 21.06
N TRP A 61 15.15 12.62 22.05
CA TRP A 61 14.38 11.37 22.14
C TRP A 61 12.85 11.54 22.02
N ARG A 62 12.31 12.69 22.47
CA ARG A 62 10.88 13.04 22.35
C ARG A 62 10.41 13.35 20.92
N ARG A 63 11.34 13.54 19.98
CA ARG A 63 11.11 13.87 18.56
C ARG A 63 11.67 12.80 17.61
N ALA A 64 11.93 11.58 18.10
CA ALA A 64 12.36 10.46 17.25
C ALA A 64 11.41 10.19 16.07
N TRP A 65 10.13 10.55 16.20
CA TRP A 65 9.14 10.52 15.12
C TRP A 65 9.26 11.69 14.11
N SER A 66 9.72 12.87 14.51
CA SER A 66 9.87 14.04 13.61
C SER A 66 11.14 14.00 12.77
N GLY A 67 12.09 13.11 13.09
CA GLY A 67 13.31 12.93 12.29
C GLY A 67 13.03 12.52 10.84
N SER A 68 11.86 11.93 10.56
CA SER A 68 11.42 11.63 9.19
C SER A 68 11.00 12.86 8.39
N ALA A 69 10.21 13.76 8.99
CA ALA A 69 9.79 15.02 8.38
C ALA A 69 10.99 15.95 8.12
N ALA A 70 11.96 15.98 9.05
CA ALA A 70 13.19 16.73 8.85
C ALA A 70 14.03 16.18 7.70
N ARG A 71 14.20 14.85 7.63
CA ARG A 71 14.90 14.21 6.51
C ARG A 71 14.25 14.56 5.17
N GLU A 72 12.92 14.55 5.11
CA GLU A 72 12.17 14.91 3.90
C GLU A 72 12.33 16.38 3.55
N GLY A 73 12.21 17.28 4.52
CA GLY A 73 12.45 18.71 4.33
C GLY A 73 13.86 18.98 3.78
N VAL A 74 14.87 18.27 4.28
CA VAL A 74 16.24 18.36 3.76
C VAL A 74 16.30 17.95 2.29
N TRP A 75 15.80 16.75 1.94
CA TRP A 75 15.88 16.26 0.57
C TRP A 75 15.01 17.03 -0.42
N SER A 76 13.83 17.51 0.01
CA SER A 76 12.96 18.36 -0.81
C SER A 76 13.61 19.69 -1.15
N ASN A 77 14.27 20.33 -0.17
CA ASN A 77 15.03 21.55 -0.43
C ASN A 77 16.28 21.28 -1.30
N ILE A 78 16.98 20.16 -1.12
CA ILE A 78 18.10 19.76 -1.99
C ILE A 78 17.63 19.59 -3.44
N ARG A 79 16.52 18.87 -3.67
CA ARG A 79 15.94 18.67 -5.01
C ARG A 79 15.50 19.98 -5.65
N SER A 80 14.87 20.87 -4.88
CA SER A 80 14.51 22.22 -5.34
C SER A 80 15.75 23.01 -5.78
N ALA A 81 16.85 22.93 -5.01
CA ALA A 81 18.12 23.56 -5.37
C ALA A 81 18.75 22.95 -6.63
N GLU A 82 18.60 21.66 -6.87
CA GLU A 82 19.09 21.00 -8.10
C GLU A 82 18.33 21.44 -9.35
N VAL A 83 17.01 21.63 -9.25
CA VAL A 83 16.19 22.17 -10.34
C VAL A 83 16.60 23.61 -10.67
N LEU A 84 16.84 24.45 -9.65
CA LEU A 84 17.32 25.82 -9.83
C LEU A 84 18.75 25.86 -10.39
N LEU A 85 19.62 24.95 -9.96
CA LEU A 85 20.98 24.84 -10.47
C LEU A 85 20.99 24.59 -11.98
N LEU A 86 20.07 23.75 -12.49
CA LEU A 86 19.97 23.48 -13.93
C LEU A 86 19.59 24.73 -14.76
N GLN A 87 18.88 25.68 -14.15
CA GLN A 87 18.60 26.99 -14.76
C GLN A 87 19.81 27.94 -14.72
N LEU A 88 20.72 27.77 -13.74
CA LEU A 88 21.88 28.64 -13.53
C LEU A 88 23.12 28.20 -14.33
N VAL A 89 23.35 26.91 -14.52
CA VAL A 89 24.54 26.40 -15.22
C VAL A 89 24.56 26.82 -16.70
N PRO A 90 25.75 26.92 -17.34
CA PRO A 90 25.86 27.17 -18.78
C PRO A 90 25.30 25.99 -19.60
N ASP A 91 24.91 26.25 -20.86
CA ASP A 91 24.28 25.22 -21.71
C ASP A 91 25.17 23.98 -21.91
N GLU A 92 26.49 24.15 -21.99
CA GLU A 92 27.44 23.03 -22.07
C GLU A 92 27.37 22.11 -20.83
N GLU A 93 27.27 22.70 -19.63
CA GLU A 93 27.17 21.93 -18.40
C GLU A 93 25.77 21.33 -18.21
N ALA A 94 24.72 22.05 -18.63
CA ALA A 94 23.36 21.52 -18.66
C ALA A 94 23.25 20.32 -19.60
N ALA A 95 23.84 20.40 -20.80
CA ALA A 95 23.91 19.30 -21.76
C ALA A 95 24.63 18.08 -21.20
N GLY A 96 25.74 18.29 -20.46
CA GLY A 96 26.45 17.22 -19.75
C GLY A 96 25.60 16.47 -18.72
N ARG A 97 24.58 17.11 -18.16
CA ARG A 97 23.64 16.51 -17.19
C ARG A 97 22.40 15.90 -17.83
N ALA A 98 22.21 16.05 -19.14
CA ALA A 98 21.00 15.60 -19.81
C ALA A 98 20.75 14.08 -19.65
N SER A 99 21.82 13.28 -19.62
CA SER A 99 21.75 11.83 -19.39
C SER A 99 21.29 11.48 -17.97
N GLU A 100 21.81 12.18 -16.95
CA GLU A 100 21.41 12.02 -15.55
C GLU A 100 19.95 12.42 -15.35
N VAL A 101 19.54 13.56 -15.90
CA VAL A 101 18.14 14.01 -15.86
C VAL A 101 17.22 13.00 -16.56
N MET A 102 17.62 12.49 -17.72
CA MET A 102 16.82 11.49 -18.43
C MET A 102 16.71 10.17 -17.65
N ALA A 103 17.74 9.77 -16.91
CA ALA A 103 17.68 8.58 -16.06
C ALA A 103 16.60 8.74 -14.97
N LEU A 104 16.63 9.85 -14.23
CA LEU A 104 15.62 10.17 -13.21
C LEU A 104 14.21 10.26 -13.80
N VAL A 105 14.08 10.84 -14.98
CA VAL A 105 12.81 10.94 -15.72
C VAL A 105 12.27 9.57 -16.09
N LYS A 106 13.13 8.64 -16.53
CA LYS A 106 12.70 7.28 -16.86
C LYS A 106 12.26 6.49 -15.63
N ASP A 107 12.89 6.75 -14.49
CA ASP A 107 12.63 6.01 -13.26
C ASP A 107 11.31 6.44 -12.59
N HIS A 108 10.90 7.70 -12.72
CA HIS A 108 9.76 8.25 -11.97
C HIS A 108 8.58 8.78 -12.81
N LEU A 109 8.73 8.96 -14.13
CA LEU A 109 7.62 9.37 -15.01
C LEU A 109 7.13 8.21 -15.86
N ASP A 110 5.82 8.16 -16.07
CA ASP A 110 5.16 7.18 -16.94
C ASP A 110 5.71 7.22 -18.38
N THR A 111 5.69 6.09 -19.07
CA THR A 111 6.25 5.94 -20.42
C THR A 111 5.59 6.88 -21.43
N ASP A 112 4.31 7.20 -21.24
CA ASP A 112 3.52 8.06 -22.11
C ASP A 112 3.55 9.54 -21.70
N ASP A 113 4.27 9.92 -20.63
CA ASP A 113 4.33 11.32 -20.21
C ASP A 113 4.94 12.20 -21.33
N PRO A 114 4.26 13.28 -21.74
CA PRO A 114 4.68 14.10 -22.87
C PRO A 114 6.03 14.79 -22.64
N ARG A 115 6.46 15.00 -21.39
CA ARG A 115 7.78 15.54 -21.04
C ARG A 115 8.85 14.48 -21.23
N ARG A 116 8.61 13.24 -20.78
CA ARG A 116 9.54 12.11 -20.98
C ARG A 116 9.76 11.82 -22.46
N VAL A 117 8.69 11.73 -23.25
CA VAL A 117 8.78 11.46 -24.69
C VAL A 117 9.50 12.57 -25.44
N ARG A 118 9.19 13.84 -25.15
CA ARG A 118 9.86 14.99 -25.78
C ARG A 118 11.35 15.06 -25.41
N LEU A 119 11.69 14.85 -24.14
CA LEU A 119 13.07 14.89 -23.69
C LEU A 119 13.87 13.73 -24.30
N ALA A 120 13.30 12.52 -24.36
CA ALA A 120 13.92 11.37 -25.03
C ALA A 120 14.30 11.66 -26.49
N ARG A 121 13.42 12.36 -27.21
CA ARG A 121 13.62 12.71 -28.62
C ARG A 121 14.75 13.73 -28.82
N ARG A 122 14.86 14.70 -27.91
CA ARG A 122 15.90 15.76 -27.96
C ARG A 122 17.21 15.38 -27.31
N LEU A 123 17.24 14.33 -26.49
CA LEU A 123 18.41 13.91 -25.69
C LEU A 123 19.71 13.84 -26.50
N ARG A 124 19.68 13.21 -27.68
CA ARG A 124 20.89 13.05 -28.50
C ARG A 124 21.41 14.40 -29.01
N ALA A 125 20.51 15.29 -29.47
CA ALA A 125 20.88 16.63 -29.93
C ALA A 125 21.45 17.49 -28.79
N VAL A 126 20.83 17.40 -27.60
CA VAL A 126 21.32 18.09 -26.39
C VAL A 126 22.73 17.62 -26.02
N ILE A 127 22.97 16.31 -25.96
CA ILE A 127 24.30 15.76 -25.62
C ILE A 127 25.35 16.13 -26.67
N SER A 128 24.96 16.26 -27.94
CA SER A 128 25.84 16.70 -29.03
C SER A 128 26.15 18.20 -29.03
N GLY A 129 25.62 18.97 -28.07
CA GLY A 129 25.87 20.41 -27.95
C GLY A 129 24.87 21.30 -28.71
N GLU A 130 23.86 20.72 -29.37
CA GLU A 130 22.79 21.46 -30.07
C GLU A 130 21.63 21.81 -29.13
N MET A 131 21.98 22.35 -27.95
CA MET A 131 21.01 22.68 -26.91
C MET A 131 20.32 24.01 -27.20
N THR A 132 18.99 24.01 -27.24
CA THR A 132 18.19 25.23 -27.35
C THR A 132 17.71 25.71 -25.98
N PRO A 133 17.35 26.99 -25.82
CA PRO A 133 16.73 27.48 -24.57
C PRO A 133 15.46 26.70 -24.18
N GLY A 134 14.71 26.22 -25.18
CA GLY A 134 13.53 25.37 -24.96
C GLY A 134 13.87 23.96 -24.45
N ASP A 135 15.02 23.42 -24.82
CA ASP A 135 15.50 22.13 -24.28
C ASP A 135 15.87 22.25 -22.80
N ARG A 136 16.45 23.39 -22.39
CA ARG A 136 16.73 23.69 -20.98
C ARG A 136 15.44 23.71 -20.15
N ASP A 137 14.45 24.48 -20.58
CA ASP A 137 13.14 24.54 -19.89
C ASP A 137 12.47 23.15 -19.84
N LEU A 138 12.55 22.37 -20.92
CA LEU A 138 12.05 21.00 -20.95
C LEU A 138 12.77 20.10 -19.93
N MET A 139 14.09 20.19 -19.82
CA MET A 139 14.86 19.42 -18.83
C MET A 139 14.50 19.82 -17.40
N VAL A 140 14.37 21.12 -17.11
CA VAL A 140 13.98 21.65 -15.80
C VAL A 140 12.60 21.14 -15.41
N ARG A 141 11.61 21.26 -16.30
CA ARG A 141 10.24 20.79 -16.04
C ARG A 141 10.14 19.28 -15.91
N ALA A 142 10.93 18.53 -16.69
CA ALA A 142 10.96 17.08 -16.60
C ALA A 142 11.61 16.62 -15.28
N LEU A 143 12.69 17.26 -14.86
CA LEU A 143 13.35 16.98 -13.58
C LEU A 143 12.44 17.30 -12.39
N ASP A 144 11.83 18.49 -12.38
CA ASP A 144 10.89 18.90 -11.33
C ASP A 144 9.71 17.92 -11.22
N ALA A 145 9.14 17.52 -12.37
CA ALA A 145 8.08 16.52 -12.41
C ALA A 145 8.51 15.15 -11.86
N SER A 146 9.73 14.72 -12.17
CA SER A 146 10.30 13.47 -11.65
C SER A 146 10.45 13.51 -10.14
N TYR A 147 10.90 14.65 -9.60
CA TYR A 147 11.04 14.84 -8.16
C TYR A 147 9.71 14.94 -7.42
N ASN A 148 8.69 15.56 -8.02
CA ASN A 148 7.34 15.56 -7.47
C ASN A 148 6.75 14.14 -7.46
N ALA A 149 6.91 13.37 -8.54
CA ALA A 149 6.46 11.98 -8.61
C ALA A 149 7.17 11.10 -7.55
N LEU A 150 8.48 11.26 -7.39
CA LEU A 150 9.24 10.62 -6.32
C LEU A 150 8.69 11.02 -4.93
N ASP A 151 8.40 12.30 -4.70
CA ASP A 151 7.87 12.75 -3.41
C ASP A 151 6.49 12.19 -3.09
N ASP A 152 5.64 12.00 -4.09
CA ASP A 152 4.34 11.32 -3.97
C ASP A 152 4.50 9.82 -3.63
N GLU A 153 5.44 9.12 -4.26
CA GLU A 153 5.78 7.74 -3.89
C GLU A 153 6.22 7.64 -2.42
N LEU A 154 7.09 8.56 -2.00
CA LEU A 154 7.53 8.64 -0.61
C LEU A 154 6.39 9.03 0.34
N ALA A 155 5.42 9.84 -0.10
CA ALA A 155 4.22 10.18 0.67
C ALA A 155 3.33 8.97 0.94
N ARG A 156 3.11 8.12 -0.07
CA ARG A 156 2.36 6.86 0.09
C ARG A 156 3.02 5.97 1.14
N VAL A 157 4.34 5.81 1.06
CA VAL A 157 5.13 5.05 2.04
C VAL A 157 4.97 5.60 3.47
N ARG A 158 4.92 6.93 3.64
CA ARG A 158 4.66 7.55 4.96
C ARG A 158 3.28 7.21 5.50
N SER A 159 2.24 7.37 4.68
CA SER A 159 0.86 7.10 5.10
C SER A 159 0.72 5.65 5.56
N LEU A 160 1.31 4.70 4.82
CA LEU A 160 1.33 3.29 5.18
C LEU A 160 2.04 3.05 6.52
N ARG A 161 3.22 3.66 6.72
CA ARG A 161 3.94 3.53 7.99
C ARG A 161 3.11 4.07 9.16
N ASN A 162 2.46 5.22 8.99
CA ASN A 162 1.64 5.81 10.05
C ASN A 162 0.40 4.95 10.34
N ILE A 163 -0.29 4.47 9.30
CA ILE A 163 -1.42 3.54 9.44
C ILE A 163 -0.98 2.27 10.18
N LEU A 164 0.18 1.69 9.83
CA LEU A 164 0.73 0.51 10.51
C LEU A 164 1.02 0.77 11.99
N TRP A 165 1.58 1.94 12.34
CA TRP A 165 1.80 2.30 13.74
C TRP A 165 0.50 2.52 14.49
N THR A 166 -0.47 3.20 13.89
CA THR A 166 -1.80 3.39 14.48
C THR A 166 -2.50 2.06 14.71
N ALA A 167 -2.49 1.16 13.71
CA ALA A 167 -3.03 -0.19 13.84
C ALA A 167 -2.31 -0.98 14.95
N THR A 168 -0.97 -0.90 15.00
CA THR A 168 -0.17 -1.55 16.05
C THR A 168 -0.58 -1.07 17.43
N PHE A 169 -0.72 0.24 17.60
CA PHE A 169 -1.15 0.83 18.87
C PHE A 169 -2.56 0.38 19.27
N LEU A 170 -3.51 0.36 18.33
CA LEU A 170 -4.89 -0.08 18.59
C LEU A 170 -4.96 -1.56 18.98
N VAL A 171 -4.26 -2.44 18.25
CA VAL A 171 -4.22 -3.87 18.58
C VAL A 171 -3.53 -4.09 19.92
N LEU A 172 -2.42 -3.40 20.18
CA LEU A 172 -1.73 -3.47 21.47
C LEU A 172 -2.63 -3.01 22.62
N LEU A 173 -3.39 -1.93 22.43
CA LEU A 173 -4.38 -1.46 23.40
C LEU A 173 -5.44 -2.53 23.66
N GLY A 174 -5.94 -3.18 22.61
CA GLY A 174 -6.90 -4.28 22.71
C GLY A 174 -6.36 -5.47 23.50
N VAL A 175 -5.16 -5.95 23.17
CA VAL A 175 -4.48 -7.06 23.86
C VAL A 175 -4.22 -6.69 25.33
N THR A 176 -3.67 -5.50 25.58
CA THR A 176 -3.45 -5.02 26.95
C THR A 176 -4.77 -4.91 27.72
N GLY A 177 -5.83 -4.45 27.08
CA GLY A 177 -7.18 -4.39 27.65
C GLY A 177 -7.73 -5.78 27.99
N LEU A 178 -7.53 -6.77 27.12
CA LEU A 178 -7.91 -8.17 27.36
C LEU A 178 -7.14 -8.75 28.55
N ALA A 179 -5.82 -8.56 28.60
CA ALA A 179 -5.00 -8.98 29.73
C ALA A 179 -5.45 -8.34 31.05
N LEU A 180 -5.71 -7.03 31.06
CA LEU A 180 -6.22 -6.31 32.23
C LEU A 180 -7.62 -6.81 32.63
N TYR A 181 -8.51 -7.00 31.67
CA TYR A 181 -9.86 -7.50 31.94
C TYR A 181 -9.83 -8.93 32.51
N GLY A 182 -9.06 -9.83 31.91
CA GLY A 182 -8.84 -11.18 32.43
C GLY A 182 -8.19 -11.19 33.82
N TRP A 183 -7.33 -10.21 34.10
CA TRP A 183 -6.72 -10.04 35.41
C TRP A 183 -7.75 -9.65 36.49
N PHE A 184 -8.63 -8.70 36.19
CA PHE A 184 -9.67 -8.24 37.13
C PHE A 184 -10.90 -9.15 37.18
N SER A 185 -11.17 -9.94 36.13
CA SER A 185 -12.38 -10.77 36.00
C SER A 185 -12.07 -12.14 35.39
N PRO A 186 -11.29 -13.00 36.06
CA PRO A 186 -10.78 -14.26 35.50
C PRO A 186 -11.90 -15.25 35.10
N GLY A 187 -13.03 -15.24 35.80
CA GLY A 187 -14.15 -16.16 35.49
C GLY A 187 -14.89 -15.85 34.19
N SER A 188 -14.87 -14.60 33.73
CA SER A 188 -15.66 -14.14 32.56
C SER A 188 -15.06 -14.58 31.21
N LEU A 189 -13.73 -14.63 31.11
CA LEU A 189 -12.97 -15.09 29.94
C LEU A 189 -12.18 -16.35 30.27
N SER A 190 -12.82 -17.32 30.93
CA SER A 190 -12.14 -18.57 31.26
C SER A 190 -11.82 -19.37 29.99
N LEU A 191 -10.54 -19.68 29.78
CA LEU A 191 -10.05 -20.54 28.69
C LEU A 191 -9.59 -21.90 29.24
N CYS A 192 -10.39 -22.45 30.16
CA CYS A 192 -10.14 -23.75 30.78
C CYS A 192 -10.94 -24.86 30.08
N PHE A 193 -10.28 -25.97 29.73
CA PHE A 193 -10.86 -27.10 29.00
C PHE A 193 -11.17 -28.26 29.95
N THR A 194 -12.16 -29.08 29.58
CA THR A 194 -12.60 -30.25 30.37
C THR A 194 -12.58 -31.50 29.47
N PRO A 195 -11.38 -32.07 29.22
CA PRO A 195 -11.17 -33.04 28.16
C PRO A 195 -11.90 -34.38 28.37
N GLU A 196 -11.91 -34.91 29.59
CA GLU A 196 -12.58 -36.19 29.87
C GLU A 196 -13.15 -36.24 31.31
N THR A 197 -14.31 -36.89 31.45
CA THR A 197 -14.85 -37.38 32.73
C THR A 197 -14.16 -38.69 33.09
N GLY A 198 -13.36 -38.68 34.16
CA GLY A 198 -12.79 -39.88 34.75
C GLY A 198 -13.83 -40.76 35.46
N PRO A 199 -13.45 -42.00 35.84
CA PRO A 199 -14.33 -42.90 36.59
C PRO A 199 -14.75 -42.27 37.93
N ARG A 200 -16.04 -42.35 38.28
CA ARG A 200 -16.67 -41.79 39.50
C ARG A 200 -16.92 -40.27 39.51
N ASP A 201 -17.46 -39.73 38.42
CA ASP A 201 -18.00 -38.36 38.40
C ASP A 201 -16.94 -37.29 38.73
N GLN A 202 -15.69 -37.56 38.31
CA GLN A 202 -14.56 -36.64 38.44
C GLN A 202 -14.16 -36.14 37.06
N VAL A 203 -13.85 -34.85 36.95
CA VAL A 203 -13.40 -34.21 35.71
C VAL A 203 -11.99 -33.65 35.90
N THR A 204 -11.20 -33.71 34.84
CA THR A 204 -9.95 -32.95 34.74
C THR A 204 -10.25 -31.57 34.18
N VAL A 205 -9.68 -30.54 34.80
CA VAL A 205 -9.80 -29.15 34.33
C VAL A 205 -8.41 -28.64 34.00
N VAL A 206 -8.21 -28.29 32.73
CA VAL A 206 -6.93 -27.82 32.20
C VAL A 206 -7.04 -26.34 31.90
N CYS A 207 -6.33 -25.51 32.67
CA CYS A 207 -6.22 -24.07 32.44
C CYS A 207 -4.80 -23.72 31.95
N PRO A 208 -4.61 -22.56 31.28
CA PRO A 208 -3.30 -22.17 30.73
C PRO A 208 -2.16 -22.14 31.75
N THR A 209 -2.44 -21.76 33.00
CA THR A 209 -1.41 -21.68 34.06
C THR A 209 -1.35 -22.88 35.00
N ALA A 210 -2.43 -23.67 35.11
CA ALA A 210 -2.53 -24.76 36.08
C ALA A 210 -3.45 -25.88 35.58
N GLU A 211 -3.11 -27.10 35.96
CA GLU A 211 -3.91 -28.31 35.73
C GLU A 211 -4.49 -28.79 37.05
N TYR A 212 -5.75 -29.22 37.03
CA TYR A 212 -6.46 -29.74 38.19
C TYR A 212 -7.05 -31.11 37.85
N HIS A 213 -6.60 -32.14 38.56
CA HIS A 213 -7.12 -33.49 38.45
C HIS A 213 -8.15 -33.77 39.54
N GLU A 214 -9.01 -34.77 39.33
CA GLU A 214 -9.96 -35.28 40.33
C GLU A 214 -10.96 -34.23 40.84
N VAL A 215 -11.40 -33.31 39.98
CA VAL A 215 -12.36 -32.28 40.36
C VAL A 215 -13.78 -32.88 40.35
N PRO A 216 -14.62 -32.68 41.38
CA PRO A 216 -16.00 -33.16 41.35
C PRO A 216 -16.78 -32.59 40.16
N ALA A 217 -17.50 -33.44 39.44
CA ALA A 217 -18.37 -33.03 38.34
C ALA A 217 -19.45 -32.04 38.82
N GLY A 218 -19.79 -31.07 37.96
CA GLY A 218 -20.83 -30.07 38.24
C GLY A 218 -20.33 -28.71 38.79
N ARG A 219 -19.03 -28.53 39.04
CA ARG A 219 -18.47 -27.18 39.20
C ARG A 219 -18.19 -26.55 37.84
N ASP A 220 -18.57 -25.28 37.71
CA ASP A 220 -18.22 -24.49 36.53
C ASP A 220 -16.68 -24.36 36.43
N PRO A 221 -16.05 -24.81 35.33
CA PRO A 221 -14.61 -24.69 35.11
C PRO A 221 -14.11 -23.23 35.19
N SER A 222 -14.99 -22.24 35.00
CA SER A 222 -14.68 -20.82 35.17
C SER A 222 -14.17 -20.47 36.58
N SER A 223 -14.60 -21.21 37.60
CA SER A 223 -14.22 -20.99 39.01
C SER A 223 -12.75 -21.27 39.31
N ARG A 224 -12.05 -21.98 38.42
CA ARG A 224 -10.62 -22.31 38.54
C ARG A 224 -9.71 -21.44 37.68
N ALA A 225 -10.30 -20.54 36.88
CA ALA A 225 -9.53 -19.60 36.07
C ALA A 225 -8.69 -18.68 36.95
N ARG A 226 -7.44 -18.45 36.55
CA ARG A 226 -6.51 -17.57 37.25
C ARG A 226 -6.34 -16.25 36.47
N PRO A 227 -6.08 -15.13 37.18
CA PRO A 227 -5.81 -13.83 36.54
C PRO A 227 -4.71 -13.84 35.48
N ALA A 228 -3.72 -14.75 35.60
CA ALA A 228 -2.58 -14.85 34.70
C ALA A 228 -2.84 -15.73 33.46
N ASP A 229 -4.01 -16.37 33.33
CA ASP A 229 -4.29 -17.29 32.22
C ASP A 229 -4.25 -16.61 30.85
N ILE A 230 -4.89 -15.45 30.71
CA ILE A 230 -4.90 -14.67 29.46
C ILE A 230 -3.50 -14.18 29.10
N LEU A 231 -2.77 -13.62 30.07
CA LEU A 231 -1.39 -13.16 29.88
C LEU A 231 -0.49 -14.29 29.40
N THR A 232 -0.65 -15.50 29.93
CA THR A 232 0.17 -16.66 29.54
C THR A 232 -0.09 -17.07 28.09
N ILE A 233 -1.35 -17.04 27.66
CA ILE A 233 -1.75 -17.30 26.27
C ILE A 233 -1.18 -16.24 25.33
N GLU A 234 -1.30 -14.96 25.70
CA GLU A 234 -0.78 -13.85 24.89
C GLU A 234 0.74 -13.96 24.70
N ILE A 235 1.48 -14.33 25.76
CA ILE A 235 2.93 -14.56 25.68
C ILE A 235 3.26 -15.74 24.75
N ALA A 236 2.50 -16.84 24.82
CA ALA A 236 2.68 -17.96 23.90
C ALA A 236 2.39 -17.56 22.44
N GLY A 237 1.33 -16.78 22.21
CA GLY A 237 0.98 -16.21 20.90
C GLY A 237 2.07 -15.27 20.36
N LEU A 238 2.64 -14.42 21.22
CA LEU A 238 3.78 -13.56 20.90
C LEU A 238 5.01 -14.38 20.48
N ALA A 239 5.30 -15.49 21.17
CA ALA A 239 6.39 -16.38 20.81
C ALA A 239 6.17 -17.02 19.43
N GLY A 240 4.95 -17.47 19.13
CA GLY A 240 4.57 -17.97 17.81
C GLY A 240 4.76 -16.92 16.71
N ALA A 241 4.30 -15.69 16.94
CA ALA A 241 4.48 -14.58 16.01
C ALA A 241 5.95 -14.21 15.81
N ALA A 242 6.77 -14.23 16.87
CA ALA A 242 8.20 -13.94 16.79
C ALA A 242 8.92 -14.86 15.79
N LEU A 243 8.58 -16.15 15.76
CA LEU A 243 9.14 -17.10 14.79
C LEU A 243 8.82 -16.68 13.35
N THR A 244 7.59 -16.21 13.09
CA THR A 244 7.20 -15.73 11.75
C THR A 244 7.94 -14.46 11.35
N VAL A 245 8.18 -13.56 12.30
CA VAL A 245 8.97 -12.34 12.08
C VAL A 245 10.41 -12.70 11.73
N ILE A 246 11.05 -13.58 12.51
CA ILE A 246 12.43 -14.03 12.27
C ILE A 246 12.55 -14.67 10.87
N ALA A 247 11.62 -15.54 10.50
CA ALA A 247 11.60 -16.16 9.18
C ALA A 247 11.42 -15.13 8.05
N SER A 248 10.61 -14.11 8.27
CA SER A 248 10.40 -13.02 7.31
C SER A 248 11.63 -12.13 7.15
N LEU A 249 12.34 -11.82 8.25
CA LEU A 249 13.51 -10.95 8.24
C LEU A 249 14.68 -11.55 7.45
N ARG A 250 14.84 -12.89 7.46
CA ARG A 250 15.88 -13.59 6.67
C ARG A 250 15.76 -13.37 5.16
N ARG A 251 14.59 -12.96 4.66
CA ARG A 251 14.36 -12.69 3.24
C ARG A 251 14.65 -11.25 2.83
N ILE A 252 14.95 -10.37 3.79
CA ILE A 252 15.23 -8.96 3.51
C ILE A 252 16.72 -8.82 3.16
N ARG A 253 17.01 -8.63 1.86
CA ARG A 253 18.35 -8.27 1.38
C ARG A 253 18.39 -6.74 1.20
N GLY A 254 19.28 -6.07 1.92
CA GLY A 254 19.54 -4.64 1.80
C GLY A 254 18.39 -3.75 2.29
N THR A 255 18.53 -3.11 3.45
CA THR A 255 17.58 -2.09 3.90
C THR A 255 17.96 -0.72 3.33
N ASP A 256 17.93 -0.58 2.01
CA ASP A 256 18.15 0.71 1.35
C ASP A 256 16.90 1.60 1.36
N SER A 257 15.75 1.04 1.75
CA SER A 257 14.52 1.82 1.92
C SER A 257 14.60 2.66 3.20
N PRO A 258 14.60 3.99 3.10
CA PRO A 258 14.82 4.87 4.24
C PRO A 258 13.61 5.02 5.17
N TYR A 259 12.64 4.12 5.05
CA TYR A 259 11.36 4.16 5.78
C TYR A 259 11.10 2.96 6.69
N MET A 260 12.00 1.95 6.71
CA MET A 260 11.90 0.78 7.62
C MET A 260 10.48 0.15 7.62
N LEU A 261 9.76 0.22 6.49
CA LEU A 261 8.42 -0.35 6.35
C LEU A 261 8.35 -1.83 6.74
N PRO A 262 9.34 -2.68 6.36
CA PRO A 262 9.34 -4.08 6.79
C PRO A 262 9.40 -4.21 8.31
N LEU A 263 10.14 -3.33 9.00
CA LEU A 263 10.20 -3.35 10.45
C LEU A 263 8.87 -2.94 11.08
N ALA A 264 8.20 -1.89 10.58
CA ALA A 264 6.89 -1.49 11.08
C ALA A 264 5.86 -2.63 10.95
N SER A 265 5.84 -3.30 9.80
CA SER A 265 4.98 -4.47 9.59
C SER A 265 5.36 -5.66 10.49
N ALA A 266 6.64 -5.84 10.81
CA ALA A 266 7.10 -6.88 11.73
C ALA A 266 6.69 -6.59 13.18
N VAL A 267 6.70 -5.33 13.60
CA VAL A 267 6.27 -4.93 14.95
C VAL A 267 4.77 -5.18 15.13
N LEU A 268 3.95 -4.88 14.12
CA LEU A 268 2.50 -5.15 14.16
C LEU A 268 2.16 -6.64 14.38
N LYS A 269 3.02 -7.55 13.92
CA LYS A 269 2.84 -9.01 14.04
C LYS A 269 2.87 -9.52 15.48
N PHE A 270 3.53 -8.82 16.38
CA PHE A 270 3.58 -9.24 17.78
C PHE A 270 2.20 -9.15 18.45
N PRO A 271 1.57 -7.96 18.58
CA PRO A 271 0.27 -7.86 19.23
C PRO A 271 -0.84 -8.58 18.45
N THR A 272 -0.76 -8.64 17.11
CA THR A 272 -1.73 -9.42 16.32
C THR A 272 -1.59 -10.93 16.55
N GLY A 273 -0.37 -11.46 16.74
CA GLY A 273 -0.14 -12.84 17.15
C GLY A 273 -0.70 -13.16 18.54
N ALA A 274 -0.53 -12.26 19.50
CA ALA A 274 -1.12 -12.39 20.84
C ALA A 274 -2.66 -12.46 20.77
N LEU A 275 -3.26 -11.54 20.02
CA LEU A 275 -4.71 -11.50 19.80
C LEU A 275 -5.21 -12.76 19.08
N SER A 276 -4.48 -13.22 18.05
CA SER A 276 -4.80 -14.44 17.30
C SER A 276 -4.79 -15.68 18.20
N ALA A 277 -3.83 -15.77 19.14
CA ALA A 277 -3.77 -16.87 20.10
C ALA A 277 -5.00 -16.93 21.02
N PHE A 278 -5.41 -15.77 21.55
CA PHE A 278 -6.63 -15.67 22.37
C PHE A 278 -7.88 -16.06 21.58
N LEU A 279 -8.06 -15.47 20.39
CA LEU A 279 -9.23 -15.76 19.54
C LEU A 279 -9.25 -17.22 19.09
N GLY A 280 -8.10 -17.80 18.74
CA GLY A 280 -7.99 -19.20 18.33
C GLY A 280 -8.41 -20.17 19.45
N LEU A 281 -7.95 -19.96 20.69
CA LEU A 281 -8.38 -20.77 21.83
C LEU A 281 -9.86 -20.56 22.18
N LEU A 282 -10.39 -19.35 21.98
CA LEU A 282 -11.82 -19.08 22.14
C LEU A 282 -12.65 -19.86 21.11
N LEU A 283 -12.19 -19.97 19.86
CA LEU A 283 -12.84 -20.78 18.82
C LEU A 283 -12.82 -22.27 19.16
N ILE A 284 -11.71 -22.78 19.69
CA ILE A 284 -11.63 -24.16 20.18
C ILE A 284 -12.63 -24.39 21.31
N ARG A 285 -12.66 -23.49 22.31
CA ARG A 285 -13.60 -23.57 23.43
C ARG A 285 -15.06 -23.49 22.97
N GLY A 286 -15.35 -22.68 21.96
CA GLY A 286 -16.68 -22.55 21.36
C GLY A 286 -17.11 -23.77 20.54
N ALA A 287 -16.30 -24.83 20.47
CA ALA A 287 -16.53 -26.04 19.68
C ALA A 287 -16.76 -25.74 18.18
N PHE A 288 -16.27 -24.60 17.68
CA PHE A 288 -16.39 -24.22 16.27
C PHE A 288 -15.49 -25.07 15.35
N VAL A 289 -14.51 -25.76 15.93
CA VAL A 289 -13.59 -26.65 15.21
C VAL A 289 -13.89 -28.10 15.60
N PRO A 290 -14.52 -28.89 14.72
CA PRO A 290 -14.85 -30.29 15.00
C PRO A 290 -13.58 -31.10 15.30
N GLY A 291 -13.58 -31.86 16.40
CA GLY A 291 -12.49 -32.79 16.74
C GLY A 291 -11.25 -32.18 17.42
N LEU A 292 -11.28 -30.90 17.80
CA LEU A 292 -10.20 -30.24 18.57
C LEU A 292 -10.69 -29.65 19.91
N SER A 293 -11.91 -29.97 20.34
CA SER A 293 -12.60 -29.35 21.48
C SER A 293 -11.99 -29.64 22.86
N ASP A 294 -11.16 -30.68 22.96
CA ASP A 294 -10.60 -31.15 24.23
C ASP A 294 -9.08 -31.10 24.20
N LEU A 295 -8.53 -30.13 24.93
CA LEU A 295 -7.09 -29.97 25.14
C LEU A 295 -6.73 -30.63 26.47
N ASP A 296 -5.94 -31.70 26.40
CA ASP A 296 -5.69 -32.62 27.51
C ASP A 296 -4.63 -32.14 28.49
N SER A 297 -3.81 -31.16 28.10
CA SER A 297 -2.72 -30.64 28.94
C SER A 297 -2.44 -29.17 28.67
N ARG A 298 -1.86 -28.47 29.65
CA ARG A 298 -1.43 -27.07 29.50
C ARG A 298 -0.43 -26.94 28.36
N ALA A 299 0.42 -27.95 28.15
CA ALA A 299 1.41 -27.94 27.09
C ALA A 299 0.74 -27.89 25.71
N GLN A 300 -0.37 -28.61 25.52
CA GLN A 300 -1.19 -28.52 24.31
C GLN A 300 -1.88 -27.16 24.19
N VAL A 301 -2.44 -26.62 25.27
CA VAL A 301 -3.04 -25.27 25.27
C VAL A 301 -2.04 -24.20 24.84
N LEU A 302 -0.84 -24.20 25.42
CA LEU A 302 0.22 -23.25 25.07
C LEU A 302 0.79 -23.52 23.66
N GLY A 303 0.88 -24.79 23.24
CA GLY A 303 1.29 -25.17 21.90
C GLY A 303 0.34 -24.65 20.83
N TRP A 304 -0.98 -24.81 21.04
CA TRP A 304 -2.00 -24.26 20.16
C TRP A 304 -2.04 -22.74 20.20
N ALA A 305 -1.87 -22.10 21.36
CA ALA A 305 -1.74 -20.65 21.45
C ALA A 305 -0.57 -20.13 20.58
N ALA A 306 0.61 -20.77 20.67
CA ALA A 306 1.75 -20.43 19.83
C ALA A 306 1.48 -20.70 18.34
N ALA A 307 0.83 -21.82 18.01
CA ALA A 307 0.45 -22.15 16.64
C ALA A 307 -0.50 -21.10 16.04
N PHE A 308 -1.53 -20.68 16.77
CA PHE A 308 -2.44 -19.62 16.33
C PHE A 308 -1.76 -18.25 16.24
N GLY A 309 -0.81 -17.95 17.14
CA GLY A 309 0.03 -16.75 17.04
C GLY A 309 0.89 -16.74 15.77
N ALA A 310 1.44 -17.90 15.36
CA ALA A 310 2.15 -18.05 14.11
C ALA A 310 1.21 -18.03 12.88
N ALA A 311 0.00 -18.54 13.01
CA ALA A 311 -1.02 -18.64 11.96
C ALA A 311 -1.79 -17.33 11.69
N GLN A 312 -1.41 -16.21 12.31
CA GLN A 312 -2.03 -14.89 12.13
C GLN A 312 -2.20 -14.45 10.67
N HIS A 313 -1.35 -14.93 9.76
CA HIS A 313 -1.42 -14.64 8.32
C HIS A 313 -2.55 -15.38 7.58
N LEU A 314 -3.01 -16.52 8.10
CA LEU A 314 -4.12 -17.28 7.49
C LEU A 314 -5.46 -16.61 7.79
N VAL A 315 -5.61 -16.12 9.03
CA VAL A 315 -6.83 -15.43 9.48
C VAL A 315 -7.00 -14.09 8.78
N THR A 316 -5.91 -13.31 8.65
CA THR A 316 -5.95 -12.01 7.96
C THR A 316 -6.25 -12.17 6.47
N ARG A 317 -5.66 -13.15 5.78
CA ARG A 317 -5.98 -13.43 4.37
C ARG A 317 -7.45 -13.84 4.15
N LEU A 318 -7.99 -14.69 5.01
CA LEU A 318 -9.39 -15.12 4.89
C LEU A 318 -10.37 -13.95 5.03
N VAL A 319 -10.08 -13.00 5.92
CA VAL A 319 -10.88 -11.79 6.12
C VAL A 319 -10.70 -10.80 4.96
N ASP A 320 -9.47 -10.61 4.49
CA ASP A 320 -9.17 -9.73 3.35
C ASP A 320 -9.86 -10.23 2.07
N ASP A 321 -9.82 -11.54 1.80
CA ASP A 321 -10.49 -12.15 0.63
C ASP A 321 -12.02 -11.97 0.70
N ARG A 322 -12.62 -12.07 1.90
CA ARG A 322 -14.05 -11.83 2.13
C ARG A 322 -14.41 -10.35 1.97
N ALA A 323 -13.58 -9.44 2.49
CA ALA A 323 -13.79 -8.00 2.37
C ALA A 323 -13.71 -7.54 0.91
N GLN A 324 -12.72 -8.03 0.16
CA GLN A 324 -12.55 -7.72 -1.27
C GLN A 324 -13.75 -8.23 -2.09
N MET A 325 -14.27 -9.42 -1.77
CA MET A 325 -15.46 -9.98 -2.41
C MET A 325 -16.69 -9.09 -2.17
N THR A 326 -16.94 -8.67 -0.93
CA THR A 326 -18.07 -7.77 -0.60
C THR A 326 -17.93 -6.38 -1.21
N LEU A 327 -16.71 -5.82 -1.24
CA LEU A 327 -16.45 -4.52 -1.89
C LEU A 327 -16.57 -4.61 -3.41
N SER A 328 -16.24 -5.75 -4.02
CA SER A 328 -16.42 -5.97 -5.46
C SER A 328 -17.90 -6.10 -5.85
N GLU A 329 -18.74 -6.63 -4.95
CA GLU A 329 -20.19 -6.75 -5.15
C GLU A 329 -20.90 -5.39 -5.05
N VAL A 330 -20.45 -4.54 -4.10
CA VAL A 330 -20.93 -3.15 -3.95
C VAL A 330 -20.34 -2.22 -5.04
N GLY A 331 -19.09 -2.45 -5.45
CA GLY A 331 -18.44 -1.73 -6.54
C GLY A 331 -19.11 -1.96 -7.89
N ARG A 332 -19.50 -3.22 -8.18
CA ARG A 332 -20.26 -3.55 -9.41
C ARG A 332 -21.64 -2.92 -9.44
N THR A 333 -22.34 -2.84 -8.30
CA THR A 333 -23.65 -2.19 -8.23
C THR A 333 -23.55 -0.67 -8.36
N THR A 334 -22.44 -0.07 -7.92
CA THR A 334 -22.22 1.38 -8.09
C THR A 334 -21.78 1.72 -9.52
N ASP A 335 -20.88 0.94 -10.12
CA ASP A 335 -20.46 1.10 -11.52
C ASP A 335 -21.63 0.91 -12.50
N ALA A 336 -22.53 -0.06 -12.24
CA ALA A 336 -23.72 -0.29 -13.07
C ALA A 336 -24.78 0.82 -12.97
N VAL A 337 -24.77 1.61 -11.89
CA VAL A 337 -25.69 2.74 -11.67
C VAL A 337 -25.08 4.06 -12.17
N VAL A 338 -23.75 4.18 -12.17
CA VAL A 338 -23.04 5.40 -12.59
C VAL A 338 -22.70 5.39 -14.09
N ASP A 339 -22.51 4.22 -14.70
CA ASP A 339 -22.13 4.09 -16.12
C ASP A 339 -22.70 2.80 -16.75
N PRO A 340 -23.97 2.80 -17.21
CA PRO A 340 -24.61 1.61 -17.77
C PRO A 340 -23.97 1.14 -19.09
N GLU A 341 -23.26 2.02 -19.79
CA GLU A 341 -22.64 1.74 -21.09
C GLU A 341 -21.36 0.90 -20.93
N ARG A 342 -20.56 1.16 -19.88
CA ARG A 342 -19.39 0.32 -19.55
C ARG A 342 -19.74 -1.08 -19.03
N ALA A 343 -20.88 -1.23 -18.37
CA ALA A 343 -21.36 -2.53 -17.90
C ALA A 343 -21.77 -3.43 -19.07
N ALA A 344 -22.46 -2.88 -20.07
CA ALA A 344 -22.91 -3.62 -21.26
C ALA A 344 -21.74 -4.11 -22.14
N VAL A 345 -20.66 -3.33 -22.25
CA VAL A 345 -19.45 -3.70 -23.02
C VAL A 345 -18.73 -4.90 -22.41
N ARG A 346 -18.81 -5.09 -21.08
CA ARG A 346 -18.19 -6.24 -20.41
C ARG A 346 -18.98 -7.54 -20.56
N GLU A 347 -20.30 -7.49 -20.69
CA GLU A 347 -21.11 -8.69 -20.95
C GLU A 347 -21.00 -9.15 -22.41
N GLY A 348 -20.83 -8.22 -23.37
CA GLY A 348 -20.61 -8.55 -24.79
C GLY A 348 -19.29 -9.26 -25.10
N GLY A 349 -18.32 -9.23 -24.18
CA GLY A 349 -17.01 -9.88 -24.35
C GLY A 349 -16.96 -11.37 -24.01
N THR A 350 -18.08 -11.98 -23.60
CA THR A 350 -18.15 -13.39 -23.16
C THR A 350 -18.88 -14.33 -24.14
N ILE A 351 -18.96 -13.97 -25.42
CA ILE A 351 -19.40 -14.90 -26.47
C ILE A 351 -18.31 -15.00 -27.53
N GLY A 352 -17.52 -16.07 -27.46
CA GLY A 352 -16.58 -16.44 -28.50
C GLY A 352 -15.73 -17.63 -28.09
N ASP A 353 -16.27 -18.85 -28.20
CA ASP A 353 -15.71 -19.92 -29.04
C ASP A 353 -16.63 -21.15 -29.00
N GLY A 354 -16.98 -21.69 -30.17
CA GLY A 354 -18.02 -22.71 -30.31
C GLY A 354 -18.12 -23.23 -31.74
N THR A 355 -17.05 -23.89 -32.18
CA THR A 355 -16.96 -24.72 -33.39
C THR A 355 -18.19 -25.63 -33.57
N VAL A 356 -18.89 -25.55 -34.72
CA VAL A 356 -19.72 -26.65 -35.23
C VAL A 356 -19.66 -26.72 -36.76
N SER A 357 -19.25 -27.91 -37.23
CA SER A 357 -19.13 -28.37 -38.61
C SER A 357 -20.47 -28.43 -39.38
N ALA A 358 -20.44 -28.12 -40.67
CA ALA A 358 -21.42 -28.58 -41.69
C ALA A 358 -21.04 -30.01 -42.16
N PRO A 359 -21.95 -30.89 -42.70
CA PRO A 359 -22.76 -30.68 -43.94
C PRO A 359 -24.11 -31.50 -43.95
N PRO A 360 -24.80 -31.85 -45.09
CA PRO A 360 -24.98 -31.25 -46.43
C PRO A 360 -26.46 -31.18 -46.96
N VAL A 361 -26.65 -30.49 -48.11
CA VAL A 361 -27.56 -30.77 -49.29
C VAL A 361 -29.09 -30.55 -49.18
N HIS A 362 -29.64 -29.58 -49.94
CA HIS A 362 -30.38 -29.76 -51.23
C HIS A 362 -31.06 -28.44 -51.66
N ARG A 363 -30.81 -27.97 -52.90
CA ARG A 363 -31.77 -27.13 -53.63
C ARG A 363 -31.56 -27.31 -55.13
N ASP A 364 -32.53 -27.97 -55.76
CA ASP A 364 -32.63 -28.12 -57.21
C ASP A 364 -33.05 -26.81 -57.88
N GLY A 365 -32.48 -26.57 -59.06
CA GLY A 365 -33.30 -26.41 -60.25
C GLY A 365 -33.51 -25.00 -60.83
N ALA A 366 -32.77 -24.74 -61.92
CA ALA A 366 -33.16 -24.02 -63.14
C ALA A 366 -33.24 -22.48 -63.13
N GLY A 367 -32.31 -21.85 -63.89
CA GLY A 367 -32.37 -20.44 -64.33
C GLY A 367 -33.25 -20.25 -65.58
N PRO A 368 -32.89 -19.39 -66.56
CA PRO A 368 -31.95 -18.25 -66.54
C PRO A 368 -32.58 -16.96 -67.15
N HIS A 369 -31.84 -15.84 -67.11
CA HIS A 369 -31.67 -14.81 -68.17
C HIS A 369 -31.64 -13.34 -67.70
N GLU A 370 -30.68 -12.63 -68.30
CA GLU A 370 -30.60 -11.19 -68.64
C GLU A 370 -30.15 -10.16 -67.59
N GLU A 371 -28.85 -9.82 -67.71
CA GLU A 371 -28.21 -8.50 -67.63
C GLU A 371 -28.93 -7.41 -68.49
N PRO A 372 -28.52 -6.12 -68.47
CA PRO A 372 -28.47 -5.16 -67.36
C PRO A 372 -29.10 -3.80 -67.81
N ASP A 373 -29.13 -2.78 -66.96
CA ASP A 373 -29.03 -1.33 -67.28
C ASP A 373 -29.63 -0.52 -66.12
N ALA A 374 -28.85 0.28 -65.40
CA ALA A 374 -28.26 1.57 -65.75
C ALA A 374 -29.22 2.75 -65.55
N SER A 375 -28.70 3.76 -64.85
CA SER A 375 -29.17 5.14 -64.73
C SER A 375 -30.42 5.39 -63.87
N THR A 376 -30.70 6.55 -63.28
CA THR A 376 -30.02 7.80 -62.85
C THR A 376 -31.19 8.65 -62.35
N GLY A 377 -30.98 9.51 -61.33
CA GLY A 377 -31.91 10.60 -61.00
C GLY A 377 -32.47 10.49 -59.58
N ALA A 378 -31.99 11.23 -58.58
CA ALA A 378 -31.96 12.69 -58.42
C ALA A 378 -33.36 13.31 -58.20
N GLY A 379 -33.48 14.06 -57.11
CA GLY A 379 -34.64 14.88 -56.72
C GLY A 379 -35.44 14.20 -55.61
N GLY A 380 -35.40 14.64 -54.35
CA GLY A 380 -35.51 16.03 -53.90
C GLY A 380 -36.94 16.25 -53.45
N GLY A 381 -37.16 16.63 -52.19
CA GLY A 381 -38.51 16.89 -51.69
C GLY A 381 -38.60 16.88 -50.18
N ASP A 382 -38.24 18.02 -49.60
CA ASP A 382 -38.49 18.43 -48.22
C ASP A 382 -39.98 18.32 -47.83
N GLY A 383 -40.26 18.08 -46.55
CA GLY A 383 -41.62 18.15 -46.01
C GLY A 383 -41.78 17.61 -44.59
N GLU A 384 -41.23 18.31 -43.60
CA GLU A 384 -41.78 18.38 -42.23
C GLU A 384 -43.19 19.05 -42.27
N PRO A 385 -43.97 19.21 -41.17
CA PRO A 385 -43.93 18.56 -39.84
C PRO A 385 -45.33 18.18 -39.24
N VAL A 386 -45.35 17.26 -38.25
CA VAL A 386 -46.10 17.36 -36.94
C VAL A 386 -47.67 17.32 -36.98
N PRO A 387 -48.42 17.14 -35.86
CA PRO A 387 -48.35 16.24 -34.69
C PRO A 387 -49.64 15.38 -34.55
N ASP A 388 -49.69 14.47 -33.58
CA ASP A 388 -50.60 14.56 -32.42
C ASP A 388 -50.90 13.19 -31.80
N GLY A 389 -50.97 13.20 -30.48
CA GLY A 389 -52.11 12.55 -29.83
C GLY A 389 -51.82 11.30 -29.02
N ALA A 390 -51.66 11.55 -27.72
CA ALA A 390 -52.38 10.85 -26.66
C ALA A 390 -51.95 9.41 -26.29
N SER A 391 -51.25 9.35 -25.15
CA SER A 391 -51.40 8.30 -24.14
C SER A 391 -52.89 8.07 -23.80
N PRO A 392 -53.26 6.87 -23.35
CA PRO A 392 -53.48 6.76 -21.91
C PRO A 392 -53.00 5.45 -21.26
N GLN A 393 -52.66 5.61 -19.98
CA GLN A 393 -52.49 4.61 -18.94
C GLN A 393 -53.48 3.44 -19.00
N ARG A 394 -53.02 2.23 -18.65
CA ARG A 394 -53.72 1.37 -17.70
C ARG A 394 -52.90 0.17 -17.17
N ARG A 395 -52.95 0.02 -15.84
CA ARG A 395 -53.03 -1.23 -15.01
C ARG A 395 -51.84 -2.20 -15.03
N SER A 396 -51.15 -2.42 -13.91
CA SER A 396 -51.54 -3.16 -12.68
C SER A 396 -51.32 -4.67 -12.77
N GLY A 397 -50.64 -5.19 -11.74
CA GLY A 397 -50.62 -6.58 -11.30
C GLY A 397 -49.34 -7.29 -11.71
N ALA A 398 -48.59 -7.94 -10.83
CA ALA A 398 -48.72 -8.22 -9.40
C ALA A 398 -47.31 -8.54 -8.86
#